data_AF-X1G611-F1
#
_entry.id   AF-X1G611-F1
#
_cell.length_a   1.000
_cell.length_b   1.000
_cell.length_c   1.000
_cell.angle_alpha   90.00
_cell.angle_beta   90.00
_cell.angle_gamma   90.00
#
_symmetry.space_group_name_H-M   'P 1'
#
loop_
_entity.id
_entity.type
_entity.pdbx_description
1 polymer ?
#
loop_
_entity_poly.entity_id
_entity_poly.type
_entity_poly.pdbx_seq_one_letter_code
_entity_poly.pdbx_strand_id
1 'polypeptide(L)'
;IGVELRLSHAGLIRTLLQKLGLSPDEQNRIFDQILDGDEEALARVESGRPELGRALFPLLDLKGKSSRFVKSSKALITRNLPELKPYIDDFISITDLLQALGCAYQIDIASGRGFEYYTGVIFQLFMGEEKIGGGGRYDALIPLMGGGDTPASGFALYLDRLMSLIKLETLAKPLAERILVKFEPEAMKEGFGTAGYLREAGCVAELYLGGQELANFRWRLDVQSKAPPHDSHLIPTLIPEAKRLSQLKGNLLVTLSLSGCLSTSPPNFYNPINPIPLLSKNVQNSSHKAGVFSKVWLPLIL
;
A
#
# COMPACT_ATOMS: atom_id res chain seq x y z
N ILE A 1 -5.09 17.54 10.68
CA ILE A 1 -4.62 17.55 9.28
C ILE A 1 -4.66 16.10 8.81
N GLY A 2 -5.42 15.79 7.77
CA GLY A 2 -5.54 14.42 7.25
C GLY A 2 -4.40 14.10 6.27
N VAL A 3 -4.09 12.81 6.12
CA VAL A 3 -3.18 12.34 5.07
C VAL A 3 -3.97 12.21 3.77
N GLU A 4 -3.44 12.77 2.69
CA GLU A 4 -3.98 12.65 1.35
C GLU A 4 -3.25 11.54 0.59
N LEU A 5 -4.01 10.58 0.04
CA LEU A 5 -3.52 9.51 -0.80
C LEU A 5 -3.72 9.89 -2.27
N ARG A 6 -2.63 10.02 -3.04
CA ARG A 6 -2.68 10.21 -4.50
C ARG A 6 -2.31 8.93 -5.22
N LEU A 7 -3.03 8.60 -6.28
CA LEU A 7 -2.88 7.37 -7.06
C LEU A 7 -2.57 7.67 -8.52
N SER A 8 -1.63 6.90 -9.07
CA SER A 8 -1.29 6.84 -10.49
C SER A 8 -1.07 5.37 -10.89
N HIS A 9 -0.77 5.10 -12.16
CA HIS A 9 -0.51 3.76 -12.67
C HIS A 9 0.54 3.79 -13.78
N ALA A 10 1.70 3.19 -13.55
CA ALA A 10 2.86 3.24 -14.46
C ALA A 10 2.54 2.66 -15.82
N GLY A 11 1.83 1.52 -15.86
CA GLY A 11 1.43 0.87 -17.10
C GLY A 11 0.63 1.76 -18.06
N LEU A 12 -0.20 2.69 -17.54
CA LEU A 12 -0.98 3.58 -18.39
C LEU A 12 -0.11 4.52 -19.22
N ILE A 13 1.02 4.95 -18.65
CA ILE A 13 1.89 5.93 -19.29
C ILE A 13 3.01 5.23 -20.07
N ARG A 14 3.59 4.16 -19.51
CA ARG A 14 4.65 3.38 -20.17
C ARG A 14 4.19 2.79 -21.50
N THR A 15 2.98 2.25 -21.56
CA THR A 15 2.46 1.65 -22.79
C THR A 15 2.29 2.68 -23.92
N LEU A 16 1.98 3.94 -23.58
CA LEU A 16 1.96 5.03 -24.57
C LEU A 16 3.36 5.34 -25.10
N LEU A 17 4.34 5.42 -24.19
CA LEU A 17 5.70 5.79 -24.54
C LEU A 17 6.39 4.72 -25.37
N GLN A 18 6.09 3.44 -25.13
CA GLN A 18 6.59 2.33 -25.95
C GLN A 18 6.17 2.47 -27.43
N LYS A 19 5.03 3.13 -27.72
CA LYS A 19 4.61 3.39 -29.10
C LYS A 19 5.39 4.50 -29.80
N LEU A 20 6.19 5.29 -29.08
CA LEU A 20 7.04 6.31 -29.70
C LEU A 20 8.18 5.70 -30.52
N GLY A 21 8.55 4.44 -30.28
CA GLY A 21 9.67 3.78 -30.95
C GLY A 21 11.04 4.29 -30.50
N LEU A 22 11.10 4.93 -29.34
CA LEU A 22 12.32 5.45 -28.72
C LEU A 22 13.05 4.36 -27.95
N SER A 23 14.35 4.56 -27.69
CA SER A 23 15.08 3.69 -26.77
C SER A 23 14.50 3.77 -25.34
N PRO A 24 14.67 2.75 -24.48
CA PRO A 24 14.16 2.78 -23.11
C PRO A 24 14.63 4.01 -22.31
N ASP A 25 15.88 4.43 -22.50
CA ASP A 25 16.44 5.60 -21.82
C ASP A 25 15.79 6.91 -22.28
N GLU A 26 15.52 7.05 -23.58
CA GLU A 26 14.80 8.21 -24.12
C GLU A 26 13.34 8.23 -23.67
N GLN A 27 12.68 7.07 -23.59
CA GLN A 27 11.33 6.96 -23.06
C GLN A 27 11.27 7.44 -21.61
N ASN A 28 12.21 7.01 -20.76
CA ASN A 28 12.28 7.43 -19.35
C ASN A 28 12.54 8.94 -19.25
N ARG A 29 13.48 9.49 -20.03
CA ARG A 29 13.77 10.94 -20.01
C ARG A 29 12.57 11.79 -20.40
N ILE A 30 11.90 11.46 -21.51
CA ILE A 30 10.72 12.19 -21.96
C ILE A 30 9.58 12.04 -20.95
N PHE A 31 9.45 10.86 -20.33
CA PHE A 31 8.44 10.62 -19.32
C PHE A 31 8.61 11.51 -18.09
N ASP A 32 9.83 11.57 -17.55
CA ASP A 32 10.13 12.40 -16.38
C ASP A 32 9.89 13.89 -16.70
N GLN A 33 10.30 14.35 -17.88
CA GLN A 33 10.01 15.71 -18.36
C GLN A 33 8.50 16.00 -18.37
N ILE A 34 7.70 15.11 -18.96
CA ILE A 34 6.24 15.27 -19.03
C ILE A 34 5.62 15.32 -17.62
N LEU A 35 6.06 14.45 -16.71
CA LEU A 35 5.56 14.42 -15.33
C LEU A 35 6.01 15.63 -14.51
N ASP A 36 7.15 16.22 -14.85
CA ASP A 36 7.64 17.47 -14.27
C ASP A 36 6.87 18.69 -14.78
N GLY A 37 6.03 18.53 -15.80
CA GLY A 37 5.23 19.59 -16.40
C GLY A 37 5.94 20.31 -17.55
N ASP A 38 6.94 19.68 -18.17
CA ASP A 38 7.57 20.19 -19.39
C ASP A 38 6.59 20.11 -20.56
N GLU A 39 5.93 21.23 -20.84
CA GLU A 39 5.00 21.37 -21.96
C GLU A 39 5.69 21.20 -23.32
N GLU A 40 6.98 21.53 -23.44
CA GLU A 40 7.72 21.33 -24.69
C GLU A 40 7.97 19.85 -24.96
N ALA A 41 8.28 19.05 -23.91
CA ALA A 41 8.40 17.61 -24.03
C ALA A 41 7.11 16.97 -24.54
N LEU A 42 5.98 17.44 -24.02
CA LEU A 42 4.67 16.98 -24.43
C LEU A 42 4.34 17.39 -25.88
N ALA A 43 4.68 18.63 -26.28
CA ALA A 43 4.51 19.11 -27.65
C ALA A 43 5.39 18.35 -28.66
N ARG A 44 6.60 17.94 -28.27
CA ARG A 44 7.48 17.09 -29.10
C ARG A 44 6.85 15.73 -29.38
N VAL A 45 6.22 15.13 -28.37
CA VAL A 45 5.49 13.85 -28.51
C VAL A 45 4.30 14.02 -29.46
N GLU A 46 3.50 15.08 -29.30
CA GLU A 46 2.37 15.36 -30.17
C GLU A 46 2.80 15.63 -31.62
N SER A 47 3.89 16.36 -31.82
CA SER A 47 4.40 16.68 -33.17
C SER A 47 4.94 15.44 -33.90
N GLY A 48 5.61 14.53 -33.18
CA GLY A 48 6.13 13.30 -33.76
C GLY A 48 5.05 12.25 -34.04
N ARG A 49 4.07 12.13 -33.14
CA ARG A 49 3.00 11.13 -33.16
C ARG A 49 1.68 11.76 -32.66
N PRO A 50 0.93 12.46 -33.52
CA PRO A 50 -0.29 13.18 -33.13
C PRO A 50 -1.36 12.29 -32.47
N GLU A 51 -1.42 11.01 -32.86
CA GLU A 51 -2.31 10.01 -32.26
C GLU A 51 -1.97 9.71 -30.80
N LEU A 52 -0.68 9.73 -30.44
CA LEU A 52 -0.23 9.50 -29.07
C LEU A 52 -0.41 10.75 -28.21
N GLY A 53 -0.11 11.94 -28.74
CA GLY A 53 -0.40 13.21 -28.08
C GLY A 53 -1.88 13.30 -27.67
N ARG A 54 -2.80 13.09 -28.61
CA ARG A 54 -4.26 13.11 -28.37
C ARG A 54 -4.75 12.13 -27.32
N ALA A 55 -4.02 11.03 -27.08
CA ALA A 55 -4.38 10.06 -26.06
C ALA A 55 -3.68 10.31 -24.71
N LEU A 56 -2.46 10.85 -24.75
CA LEU A 56 -1.66 11.18 -23.58
C LEU A 56 -2.24 12.36 -22.81
N PHE A 57 -2.69 13.42 -23.48
CA PHE A 57 -3.29 14.59 -22.82
C PHE A 57 -4.48 14.23 -21.91
N PRO A 58 -5.54 13.54 -22.38
CA PRO A 58 -6.65 13.14 -21.52
C PRO A 58 -6.25 12.20 -20.38
N LEU A 59 -5.19 11.41 -20.58
CA LEU A 59 -4.68 10.51 -19.54
C LEU A 59 -3.93 11.27 -18.46
N LEU A 60 -3.10 12.24 -18.81
CA LEU A 60 -2.38 13.09 -17.85
C LEU A 60 -3.33 14.02 -17.08
N ASP A 61 -4.40 14.48 -17.72
CA ASP A 61 -5.44 15.29 -17.08
C ASP A 61 -6.49 14.45 -16.31
N LEU A 62 -6.32 13.12 -16.27
CA LEU A 62 -7.22 12.23 -15.55
C LEU A 62 -7.06 12.44 -14.04
N LYS A 63 -7.86 13.36 -13.50
CA LYS A 63 -7.93 13.72 -12.07
C LYS A 63 -9.30 13.48 -11.49
N GLY A 64 -9.38 12.77 -10.36
CA GLY A 64 -10.66 12.41 -9.77
C GLY A 64 -10.57 11.91 -8.34
N LYS A 65 -11.73 11.62 -7.73
CA LYS A 65 -11.82 11.15 -6.33
C LYS A 65 -12.67 9.89 -6.17
N SER A 66 -12.96 9.17 -7.26
CA SER A 66 -13.80 7.97 -7.21
C SER A 66 -13.47 6.99 -8.32
N SER A 67 -13.76 5.71 -8.11
CA SER A 67 -13.55 4.67 -9.13
C SER A 67 -14.48 4.86 -10.33
N ARG A 68 -15.66 5.50 -10.13
CA ARG A 68 -16.58 5.87 -11.21
C ARG A 68 -15.92 6.73 -12.27
N PHE A 69 -14.99 7.60 -11.88
CA PHE A 69 -14.26 8.47 -12.79
C PHE A 69 -13.31 7.71 -13.72
N VAL A 70 -12.62 6.69 -13.20
CA VAL A 70 -11.78 5.80 -14.03
C VAL A 70 -12.67 4.97 -14.96
N LYS A 71 -13.78 4.44 -14.43
CA LYS A 71 -14.75 3.65 -15.20
C LYS A 71 -15.38 4.41 -16.36
N SER A 72 -15.76 5.68 -16.16
CA SER A 72 -16.33 6.51 -17.23
C SER A 72 -15.32 6.77 -18.36
N SER A 73 -14.03 6.81 -18.02
CA SER A 73 -12.95 7.09 -18.97
C SER A 73 -12.50 5.84 -19.73
N LYS A 74 -12.72 4.64 -19.17
CA LYS A 74 -12.30 3.35 -19.73
C LYS A 74 -12.70 3.19 -21.20
N ALA A 75 -13.98 3.37 -21.54
CA ALA A 75 -14.47 3.11 -22.89
C ALA A 75 -13.78 4.02 -23.94
N LEU A 76 -13.57 5.30 -23.59
CA LEU A 76 -12.89 6.26 -24.44
C LEU A 76 -11.41 5.88 -24.63
N ILE A 77 -10.73 5.55 -23.54
CA ILE A 77 -9.31 5.16 -23.54
C ILE A 77 -9.12 3.88 -24.37
N THR A 78 -9.90 2.83 -24.10
CA THR A 78 -9.73 1.53 -24.77
C THR A 78 -10.17 1.52 -26.23
N ARG A 79 -11.02 2.45 -26.65
CA ARG A 79 -11.41 2.58 -28.07
C ARG A 79 -10.23 3.07 -28.92
N ASN A 80 -9.44 3.99 -28.40
CA ASN A 80 -8.29 4.55 -29.10
C ASN A 80 -7.01 3.73 -28.86
N LEU A 81 -6.91 3.11 -27.68
CA LEU A 81 -5.72 2.39 -27.21
C LEU A 81 -6.12 1.09 -26.48
N PRO A 82 -6.47 0.03 -27.22
CA PRO A 82 -6.93 -1.23 -26.64
C PRO A 82 -5.88 -1.88 -25.73
N GLU A 83 -4.59 -1.66 -25.99
CA GLU A 83 -3.48 -2.13 -25.14
C GLU A 83 -3.47 -1.55 -23.71
N LEU A 84 -4.17 -0.44 -23.45
CA LEU A 84 -4.28 0.11 -22.10
C LEU A 84 -5.31 -0.61 -21.23
N LYS A 85 -6.16 -1.46 -21.83
CA LYS A 85 -7.21 -2.19 -21.13
C LYS A 85 -6.74 -2.92 -19.86
N PRO A 86 -5.67 -3.76 -19.87
CA PRO A 86 -5.24 -4.45 -18.65
C PRO A 86 -4.90 -3.50 -17.49
N TYR A 87 -4.24 -2.38 -17.79
CA TYR A 87 -3.84 -1.40 -16.78
C TYR A 87 -5.01 -0.57 -16.26
N ILE A 88 -5.96 -0.22 -17.12
CA ILE A 88 -7.21 0.43 -16.68
C ILE A 88 -8.03 -0.52 -15.81
N ASP A 89 -8.10 -1.80 -16.16
CA ASP A 89 -8.84 -2.82 -15.39
C ASP A 89 -8.21 -3.05 -14.01
N ASP A 90 -6.88 -3.14 -13.94
CA ASP A 90 -6.13 -3.20 -12.68
C ASP A 90 -6.40 -1.96 -11.82
N PHE A 91 -6.31 -0.76 -12.42
CA PHE A 91 -6.51 0.49 -11.69
C PHE A 91 -7.96 0.65 -11.19
N ILE A 92 -8.95 0.21 -11.96
CA ILE A 92 -10.36 0.16 -11.53
C ILE A 92 -10.51 -0.80 -10.34
N SER A 93 -9.90 -1.98 -10.40
CA SER A 93 -9.98 -2.98 -9.32
C SER A 93 -9.41 -2.43 -8.01
N ILE A 94 -8.26 -1.76 -8.08
CA ILE A 94 -7.62 -1.13 -6.90
C ILE A 94 -8.49 0.01 -6.35
N THR A 95 -8.99 0.89 -7.20
CA THR A 95 -9.82 2.02 -6.76
C THR A 95 -11.16 1.56 -6.19
N ASP A 96 -11.77 0.51 -6.74
CA ASP A 96 -12.97 -0.12 -6.18
C ASP A 96 -12.70 -0.73 -4.80
N LEU A 97 -11.56 -1.42 -4.62
CA LEU A 97 -11.15 -1.94 -3.32
C LEU A 97 -10.97 -0.81 -2.30
N LEU A 98 -10.21 0.23 -2.64
CA LEU A 98 -10.02 1.38 -1.74
C LEU A 98 -11.34 2.05 -1.36
N GLN A 99 -12.25 2.21 -2.33
CA GLN A 99 -13.60 2.74 -2.06
C GLN A 99 -14.40 1.81 -1.14
N ALA A 100 -14.33 0.49 -1.34
CA ALA A 100 -15.00 -0.50 -0.49
C ALA A 100 -14.47 -0.51 0.94
N LEU A 101 -13.19 -0.18 1.13
CA LEU A 101 -12.52 -0.02 2.42
C LEU A 101 -12.76 1.36 3.07
N GLY A 102 -13.46 2.27 2.40
CA GLY A 102 -13.70 3.62 2.90
C GLY A 102 -12.46 4.52 2.89
N CYS A 103 -11.40 4.14 2.17
CA CYS A 103 -10.20 4.95 2.02
C CYS A 103 -10.46 6.13 1.07
N ALA A 104 -10.22 7.35 1.54
CA ALA A 104 -10.23 8.53 0.67
C ALA A 104 -8.94 8.58 -0.17
N TYR A 105 -9.09 8.78 -1.47
CA TYR A 105 -7.96 8.92 -2.40
C TYR A 105 -8.26 9.96 -3.49
N GLN A 106 -7.20 10.43 -4.12
CA GLN A 106 -7.24 11.24 -5.33
C GLN A 106 -6.53 10.47 -6.44
N ILE A 107 -7.15 10.41 -7.60
CA ILE A 107 -6.52 9.95 -8.84
C ILE A 107 -5.83 11.17 -9.43
N ASP A 108 -4.55 11.02 -9.73
CA ASP A 108 -3.75 11.99 -10.47
C ASP A 108 -2.66 11.21 -11.21
N ILE A 109 -2.93 10.90 -12.49
CA ILE A 109 -2.00 10.11 -13.31
C ILE A 109 -0.65 10.82 -13.45
N ALA A 110 -0.66 12.16 -13.52
CA ALA A 110 0.52 13.00 -13.64
C ALA A 110 1.28 13.19 -12.31
N SER A 111 0.71 12.79 -11.16
CA SER A 111 1.43 12.82 -9.87
C SER A 111 2.67 11.93 -9.85
N GLY A 112 2.90 11.20 -10.94
CA GLY A 112 3.71 10.03 -11.01
C GLY A 112 5.23 10.16 -11.00
N ARG A 113 5.80 11.09 -10.25
CA ARG A 113 7.23 11.42 -10.40
C ARG A 113 8.16 10.35 -9.79
N GLY A 114 9.24 10.03 -10.51
CA GLY A 114 10.33 9.14 -10.05
C GLY A 114 10.02 7.65 -10.15
N PHE A 115 9.46 7.21 -11.28
CA PHE A 115 8.80 5.89 -11.46
C PHE A 115 9.55 4.87 -12.31
N GLU A 116 10.84 5.07 -12.53
CA GLU A 116 11.64 4.29 -13.48
C GLU A 116 11.58 2.76 -13.24
N TYR A 117 11.27 2.32 -12.02
CA TYR A 117 11.14 0.91 -11.66
C TYR A 117 9.69 0.43 -11.42
N TYR A 118 8.68 1.31 -11.35
CA TYR A 118 7.29 0.88 -11.14
C TYR A 118 6.67 0.34 -12.43
N THR A 119 5.89 -0.75 -12.27
CA THR A 119 5.21 -1.47 -13.35
C THR A 119 3.68 -1.41 -13.25
N GLY A 120 3.13 -1.20 -12.04
CA GLY A 120 1.68 -1.18 -11.79
C GLY A 120 1.20 0.12 -11.13
N VAL A 121 0.30 0.00 -10.15
CA VAL A 121 -0.14 1.14 -9.33
C VAL A 121 1.03 1.83 -8.65
N ILE A 122 0.95 3.16 -8.58
CA ILE A 122 1.76 3.94 -7.65
C ILE A 122 0.85 4.77 -6.76
N PHE A 123 1.24 4.89 -5.51
CA PHE A 123 0.61 5.75 -4.55
C PHE A 123 1.60 6.68 -3.86
N GLN A 124 1.12 7.85 -3.47
CA GLN A 124 1.88 8.85 -2.74
C GLN A 124 1.04 9.36 -1.58
N LEU A 125 1.72 9.60 -0.46
CA LEU A 125 1.11 10.09 0.77
C LEU A 125 1.56 11.52 0.98
N PHE A 126 0.59 12.42 1.17
CA PHE A 126 0.83 13.83 1.41
C PHE A 126 0.19 14.29 2.72
N MET A 127 0.83 15.25 3.38
CA MET A 127 0.24 16.02 4.46
C MET A 127 0.32 17.51 4.09
N GLY A 128 -0.83 18.11 3.74
CA GLY A 128 -0.81 19.39 3.04
C GLY A 128 -0.10 19.26 1.69
N GLU A 129 0.94 20.06 1.47
CA GLU A 129 1.76 20.00 0.26
C GLU A 129 2.99 19.09 0.40
N GLU A 130 3.26 18.58 1.60
CA GLU A 130 4.47 17.81 1.88
C GLU A 130 4.26 16.32 1.63
N LYS A 131 5.10 15.72 0.77
CA LYS A 131 5.12 14.26 0.56
C LYS A 131 5.72 13.56 1.79
N ILE A 132 4.97 12.70 2.45
CA ILE A 132 5.41 11.96 3.64
C ILE A 132 5.73 10.49 3.36
N GLY A 133 5.43 10.02 2.15
CA GLY A 133 5.82 8.69 1.69
C GLY A 133 5.22 8.34 0.34
N GLY A 134 5.43 7.11 -0.08
CA GLY A 134 4.85 6.56 -1.30
C GLY A 134 5.35 5.15 -1.58
N GLY A 135 4.73 4.50 -2.55
CA GLY A 135 5.00 3.12 -2.87
C GLY A 135 4.23 2.70 -4.11
N GLY A 136 4.38 1.45 -4.51
CA GLY A 136 3.73 0.94 -5.70
C GLY A 136 4.19 -0.47 -6.05
N ARG A 137 3.75 -0.94 -7.21
CA ARG A 137 4.11 -2.25 -7.76
C ARG A 137 5.27 -2.15 -8.74
N TYR A 138 6.28 -3.00 -8.60
CA TYR A 138 7.57 -2.95 -9.30
C TYR A 138 8.10 -4.34 -9.69
N ASP A 139 7.31 -5.08 -10.44
CA ASP A 139 7.62 -6.47 -10.85
C ASP A 139 8.93 -6.59 -11.65
N ALA A 140 9.35 -5.53 -12.35
CA ALA A 140 10.59 -5.53 -13.14
C ALA A 140 11.86 -5.33 -12.31
N LEU A 141 11.76 -4.88 -11.05
CA LEU A 141 12.94 -4.50 -10.26
C LEU A 141 13.77 -5.72 -9.83
N ILE A 142 13.13 -6.78 -9.36
CA ILE A 142 13.82 -7.99 -8.89
C ILE A 142 14.63 -8.65 -10.05
N PRO A 143 14.05 -8.86 -11.25
CA PRO A 143 14.81 -9.32 -12.41
C PRO A 143 16.00 -8.44 -12.78
N LEU A 144 15.83 -7.10 -12.76
CA LEU A 144 16.91 -6.16 -13.08
C LEU A 144 18.10 -6.26 -12.12
N MET A 145 17.88 -6.74 -10.90
CA MET A 145 18.93 -6.98 -9.89
C MET A 145 19.53 -8.39 -9.96
N GLY A 146 19.20 -9.19 -10.98
CA GLY A 146 19.68 -10.56 -11.15
C GLY A 146 18.88 -11.61 -10.35
N GLY A 147 17.70 -11.25 -9.85
CA GLY A 147 16.75 -12.18 -9.24
C GLY A 147 15.88 -12.90 -10.27
N GLY A 148 14.96 -13.73 -9.78
CA GLY A 148 13.94 -14.38 -10.61
C GLY A 148 12.80 -13.42 -11.02
N ASP A 149 11.94 -13.88 -11.93
CA ASP A 149 10.70 -13.19 -12.29
C ASP A 149 9.70 -13.30 -11.13
N THR A 150 9.79 -12.35 -10.20
CA THR A 150 9.02 -12.32 -8.95
C THR A 150 8.27 -11.00 -8.84
N PRO A 151 6.93 -11.02 -8.84
CA PRO A 151 6.12 -9.83 -8.61
C PRO A 151 6.46 -9.17 -7.28
N ALA A 152 6.42 -7.84 -7.24
CA ALA A 152 6.80 -7.11 -6.03
C ALA A 152 6.02 -5.82 -5.86
N SER A 153 5.70 -5.51 -4.62
CA SER A 153 5.12 -4.21 -4.25
C SER A 153 5.65 -3.77 -2.90
N GLY A 154 5.57 -2.49 -2.61
CA GLY A 154 6.14 -1.98 -1.37
C GLY A 154 6.12 -0.48 -1.33
N PHE A 155 6.61 0.05 -0.21
CA PHE A 155 6.57 1.48 0.04
C PHE A 155 7.73 1.94 0.91
N ALA A 156 7.96 3.25 0.87
CA ALA A 156 8.89 3.93 1.73
C ALA A 156 8.21 5.15 2.37
N LEU A 157 8.55 5.37 3.64
CA LEU A 157 8.09 6.52 4.41
C LEU A 157 9.28 7.42 4.75
N TYR A 158 9.05 8.73 4.73
CA TYR A 158 10.06 9.71 5.14
C TYR A 158 10.02 9.88 6.65
N LEU A 159 10.85 9.12 7.35
CA LEU A 159 10.82 9.08 8.82
C LEU A 159 11.08 10.46 9.43
N ASP A 160 12.04 11.22 8.90
CA ASP A 160 12.36 12.57 9.39
C ASP A 160 11.12 13.49 9.36
N ARG A 161 10.29 13.38 8.32
CA ARG A 161 9.04 14.14 8.15
C ARG A 161 7.93 13.63 9.07
N LEU A 162 7.85 12.32 9.28
CA LEU A 162 6.87 11.74 10.19
C LEU A 162 7.18 12.07 11.65
N MET A 163 8.45 12.05 12.03
CA MET A 163 8.90 12.33 13.39
C MET A 163 8.57 13.77 13.82
N SER A 164 8.68 14.74 12.91
CA SER A 164 8.29 16.14 13.20
C SER A 164 6.79 16.30 13.45
N LEU A 165 5.97 15.33 13.03
CA LEU A 165 4.51 15.33 13.19
C LEU A 165 4.05 14.61 14.47
N ILE A 166 4.92 13.82 15.10
CA ILE A 166 4.58 13.08 16.32
C ILE A 166 4.63 14.03 17.52
N LYS A 167 3.51 14.12 18.25
CA LYS A 167 3.46 14.81 19.55
C LYS A 167 3.99 13.88 20.63
N LEU A 168 5.03 14.29 21.36
CA LEU A 168 5.65 13.49 22.44
C LEU A 168 4.64 12.99 23.49
N GLU A 169 3.59 13.77 23.76
CA GLU A 169 2.49 13.43 24.66
C GLU A 169 1.73 12.14 24.26
N THR A 170 1.77 11.75 22.98
CA THR A 170 1.12 10.52 22.49
C THR A 170 1.92 9.24 22.73
N LEU A 171 3.21 9.35 23.05
CA LEU A 171 4.10 8.20 23.29
C LEU A 171 3.96 7.60 24.70
N ALA A 172 3.24 8.25 25.60
CA ALA A 172 3.05 7.80 26.98
C ALA A 172 1.93 6.75 27.17
N LYS A 173 1.25 6.35 26.08
CA LYS A 173 0.19 5.32 26.15
C LYS A 173 0.80 3.92 26.31
N PRO A 174 0.21 3.05 27.15
CA PRO A 174 0.65 1.66 27.26
C PRO A 174 0.58 0.96 25.89
N LEU A 175 1.47 0.00 25.68
CA LEU A 175 1.50 -0.83 24.47
C LEU A 175 0.13 -1.46 24.24
N ALA A 176 -0.55 -1.00 23.19
CA ALA A 176 -1.83 -1.53 22.75
C ALA A 176 -1.73 -3.02 22.42
N GLU A 177 -2.80 -3.78 22.69
CA GLU A 177 -2.83 -5.21 22.38
C GLU A 177 -2.69 -5.44 20.87
N ARG A 178 -1.76 -6.32 20.48
CA ARG A 178 -1.55 -6.72 19.09
C ARG A 178 -2.46 -7.89 18.74
N ILE A 179 -3.25 -7.73 17.70
CA ILE A 179 -4.22 -8.71 17.22
C ILE A 179 -3.93 -9.00 15.75
N LEU A 180 -3.75 -10.28 15.41
CA LEU A 180 -3.62 -10.71 14.02
C LEU A 180 -5.02 -10.96 13.44
N VAL A 181 -5.35 -10.29 12.34
CA VAL A 181 -6.59 -10.51 11.59
C VAL A 181 -6.26 -11.33 10.35
N LYS A 182 -6.80 -12.54 10.31
CA LYS A 182 -6.74 -13.46 9.16
C LYS A 182 -8.09 -13.45 8.44
N PHE A 183 -8.05 -13.46 7.13
CA PHE A 183 -9.25 -13.51 6.31
C PHE A 183 -8.98 -14.25 5.00
N GLU A 184 -10.03 -14.86 4.45
CA GLU A 184 -10.02 -15.43 3.11
C GLU A 184 -10.02 -14.30 2.06
N PRO A 185 -9.47 -14.52 0.85
CA PRO A 185 -9.52 -13.53 -0.23
C PRO A 185 -10.93 -12.95 -0.48
N GLU A 186 -11.95 -13.80 -0.38
CA GLU A 186 -13.37 -13.45 -0.54
C GLU A 186 -13.92 -12.60 0.62
N ALA A 187 -13.28 -12.63 1.78
CA ALA A 187 -13.62 -11.86 2.99
C ALA A 187 -12.67 -10.68 3.22
N MET A 188 -11.95 -10.23 2.18
CA MET A 188 -10.95 -9.16 2.29
C MET A 188 -11.55 -7.87 2.86
N LYS A 189 -12.69 -7.44 2.32
CA LYS A 189 -13.35 -6.20 2.76
C LYS A 189 -13.68 -6.24 4.25
N GLU A 190 -14.20 -7.38 4.69
CA GLU A 190 -14.56 -7.70 6.06
C GLU A 190 -13.34 -7.72 6.98
N GLY A 191 -12.24 -8.34 6.54
CA GLY A 191 -10.97 -8.39 7.27
C GLY A 191 -10.37 -7.00 7.50
N PHE A 192 -10.31 -6.17 6.46
CA PHE A 192 -9.84 -4.79 6.59
C PHE A 192 -10.78 -3.94 7.45
N GLY A 193 -12.10 -4.08 7.29
CA GLY A 193 -13.08 -3.38 8.13
C GLY A 193 -12.92 -3.73 9.61
N THR A 194 -12.74 -5.03 9.91
CA THR A 194 -12.49 -5.54 11.25
C THR A 194 -11.21 -4.95 11.85
N ALA A 195 -10.12 -4.90 11.07
CA ALA A 195 -8.89 -4.26 11.52
C ALA A 195 -9.06 -2.74 11.75
N GLY A 196 -9.90 -2.07 10.96
CA GLY A 196 -10.30 -0.68 11.19
C GLY A 196 -10.95 -0.50 12.56
N TYR A 197 -11.97 -1.29 12.88
CA TYR A 197 -12.66 -1.24 14.17
C TYR A 197 -11.73 -1.52 15.35
N LEU A 198 -10.85 -2.51 15.25
CA LEU A 198 -9.87 -2.81 16.28
C LEU A 198 -8.92 -1.62 16.53
N ARG A 199 -8.49 -0.91 15.47
CA ARG A 199 -7.65 0.28 15.59
C ARG A 199 -8.41 1.45 16.23
N GLU A 200 -9.68 1.64 15.90
CA GLU A 200 -10.54 2.64 16.55
C GLU A 200 -10.75 2.35 18.04
N ALA A 201 -10.81 1.06 18.42
CA ALA A 201 -10.85 0.61 19.81
C ALA A 201 -9.49 0.75 20.54
N GLY A 202 -8.44 1.18 19.84
CA GLY A 202 -7.11 1.39 20.41
C GLY A 202 -6.21 0.15 20.41
N CYS A 203 -6.58 -0.93 19.71
CA CYS A 203 -5.72 -2.10 19.49
C CYS A 203 -4.78 -1.89 18.29
N VAL A 204 -3.68 -2.65 18.25
CA VAL A 204 -2.84 -2.76 17.05
C VAL A 204 -3.34 -3.95 16.24
N ALA A 205 -4.10 -3.69 15.18
CA ALA A 205 -4.55 -4.73 14.26
C ALA A 205 -3.56 -4.93 13.11
N GLU A 206 -3.03 -6.14 12.99
CA GLU A 206 -2.13 -6.57 11.93
C GLU A 206 -2.87 -7.51 10.97
N LEU A 207 -2.74 -7.31 9.67
CA LEU A 207 -3.42 -8.14 8.67
C LEU A 207 -2.49 -9.25 8.19
N TYR A 208 -2.97 -10.48 8.17
CA TYR A 208 -2.27 -11.57 7.50
C TYR A 208 -2.58 -11.53 6.00
N LEU A 209 -1.58 -11.19 5.18
CA LEU A 209 -1.69 -11.09 3.73
C LEU A 209 -0.99 -12.24 2.99
N GLY A 210 -0.63 -13.31 3.70
CA GLY A 210 0.21 -14.41 3.20
C GLY A 210 1.65 -14.36 3.74
N GLY A 211 2.43 -15.42 3.47
CA GLY A 211 3.83 -15.55 3.93
C GLY A 211 3.99 -16.22 5.30
N GLN A 212 5.19 -16.12 5.90
CA GLN A 212 5.44 -16.65 7.24
C GLN A 212 4.67 -15.85 8.29
N GLU A 213 3.90 -16.55 9.13
CA GLU A 213 3.24 -15.93 10.28
C GLU A 213 4.31 -15.45 11.28
N LEU A 214 4.33 -14.14 11.56
CA LEU A 214 5.17 -13.62 12.62
C LEU A 214 4.74 -14.24 13.94
N ALA A 215 5.67 -14.91 14.63
CA ALA A 215 5.43 -15.38 15.98
C ALA A 215 5.24 -14.17 16.91
N ASN A 216 4.40 -14.33 17.95
CA ASN A 216 4.12 -13.37 19.05
C ASN A 216 2.83 -12.54 18.98
N PHE A 217 1.74 -13.05 18.39
CA PHE A 217 0.41 -12.53 18.68
C PHE A 217 -0.19 -13.23 19.90
N ARG A 218 -0.90 -12.48 20.75
CA ARG A 218 -1.71 -13.06 21.84
C ARG A 218 -3.09 -13.48 21.31
N TRP A 219 -3.62 -12.70 20.37
CA TRP A 219 -4.96 -12.86 19.82
C TRP A 219 -4.90 -12.98 18.31
N ARG A 220 -5.68 -13.91 17.78
CA ARG A 220 -5.95 -14.07 16.36
C ARG A 220 -7.45 -13.95 16.12
N LEU A 221 -7.82 -13.27 15.05
CA LEU A 221 -9.19 -13.10 14.62
C LEU A 221 -9.33 -13.62 13.20
N ASP A 222 -10.10 -14.68 13.02
CA ASP A 222 -10.38 -15.28 11.72
C ASP A 222 -11.72 -14.74 11.21
N VAL A 223 -11.69 -14.08 10.06
CA VAL A 223 -12.85 -13.46 9.40
C VAL A 223 -13.19 -14.28 8.16
N GLN A 224 -14.41 -14.83 8.14
CA GLN A 224 -14.88 -15.72 7.08
C GLN A 224 -16.13 -15.16 6.40
N SER A 225 -16.26 -15.46 5.11
CA SER A 225 -17.38 -15.01 4.26
C SER A 225 -18.65 -15.87 4.44
N LYS A 226 -18.52 -17.07 5.03
CA LYS A 226 -19.61 -18.03 5.28
C LYS A 226 -19.57 -18.55 6.71
N ALA A 227 -20.72 -18.99 7.21
CA ALA A 227 -20.79 -19.64 8.51
C ALA A 227 -20.02 -20.98 8.50
N PRO A 228 -19.18 -21.24 9.52
CA PRO A 228 -18.55 -22.54 9.65
C PRO A 228 -19.63 -23.62 9.78
N PRO A 229 -19.48 -24.76 9.10
CA PRO A 229 -20.42 -25.87 9.21
C PRO A 229 -20.29 -26.53 10.58
N HIS A 230 -21.10 -26.08 11.55
CA HIS A 230 -21.29 -26.62 12.90
C HIS A 230 -20.01 -26.70 13.79
N ASP A 231 -20.16 -26.38 15.07
CA ASP A 231 -19.15 -26.51 16.13
C ASP A 231 -17.89 -25.61 16.09
N SER A 232 -18.08 -24.30 15.89
CA SER A 232 -17.10 -23.32 16.39
C SER A 232 -17.67 -22.60 17.61
N HIS A 233 -17.07 -22.87 18.77
CA HIS A 233 -17.36 -22.13 19.99
C HIS A 233 -16.93 -20.67 19.80
N LEU A 234 -17.89 -19.77 19.55
CA LEU A 234 -17.73 -18.34 19.76
C LEU A 234 -17.40 -18.14 21.24
N ILE A 235 -16.15 -17.85 21.59
CA ILE A 235 -15.79 -17.47 22.97
C ILE A 235 -16.12 -15.98 23.13
N PRO A 236 -17.22 -15.59 23.80
CA PRO A 236 -17.65 -14.19 23.85
C PRO A 236 -16.96 -13.38 24.96
N THR A 237 -15.91 -13.92 25.60
CA THR A 237 -15.63 -13.57 27.01
C THR A 237 -14.29 -12.96 27.35
N LEU A 238 -13.41 -12.61 26.40
CA LEU A 238 -12.07 -12.09 26.77
C LEU A 238 -11.77 -10.65 26.38
N ILE A 239 -12.71 -9.97 25.71
CA ILE A 239 -12.68 -8.51 25.59
C ILE A 239 -14.06 -8.03 26.06
N PRO A 240 -14.18 -7.18 27.09
CA PRO A 240 -15.45 -6.57 27.46
C PRO A 240 -16.15 -5.87 26.27
N GLU A 241 -15.39 -5.52 25.23
CA GLU A 241 -15.82 -4.94 23.96
C GLU A 241 -16.16 -5.97 22.86
N ALA A 242 -15.87 -7.27 23.03
CA ALA A 242 -16.28 -8.33 22.10
C ALA A 242 -17.82 -8.46 22.02
N LYS A 243 -18.52 -8.14 23.11
CA LYS A 243 -19.98 -8.01 23.14
C LYS A 243 -20.51 -6.88 22.23
N ARG A 244 -19.70 -5.87 21.92
CA ARG A 244 -20.02 -4.83 20.92
C ARG A 244 -19.69 -5.29 19.51
N LEU A 245 -18.63 -6.07 19.30
CA LEU A 245 -18.25 -6.61 17.99
C LEU A 245 -19.30 -7.60 17.44
N SER A 246 -19.92 -8.41 18.30
CA SER A 246 -21.00 -9.33 17.90
C SER A 246 -22.33 -8.66 17.51
N GLN A 247 -22.48 -7.34 17.70
CA GLN A 247 -23.70 -6.58 17.37
C GLN A 247 -23.60 -5.77 16.07
N LEU A 248 -22.43 -5.74 15.42
CA LEU A 248 -22.20 -4.88 14.24
C LEU A 248 -22.58 -5.59 12.93
N LYS A 249 -23.85 -5.37 12.54
CA LYS A 249 -24.44 -5.42 11.18
C LYS A 249 -24.01 -6.56 10.22
N GLY A 250 -24.90 -7.55 10.12
CA GLY A 250 -25.23 -8.26 8.87
C GLY A 250 -24.23 -9.33 8.40
N ASN A 251 -24.59 -10.59 8.61
CA ASN A 251 -24.03 -11.82 8.01
C ASN A 251 -22.52 -12.11 8.16
N LEU A 252 -21.72 -11.31 8.87
CA LEU A 252 -20.33 -11.65 9.18
C LEU A 252 -20.23 -12.60 10.39
N LEU A 253 -19.41 -13.64 10.25
CA LEU A 253 -18.98 -14.48 11.35
C LEU A 253 -17.50 -14.25 11.61
N VAL A 254 -17.20 -13.85 12.84
CA VAL A 254 -15.87 -13.48 13.31
C VAL A 254 -15.52 -14.42 14.44
N THR A 255 -14.47 -15.24 14.26
CA THR A 255 -14.00 -16.18 15.27
C THR A 255 -12.72 -15.66 15.89
N LEU A 256 -12.76 -15.35 17.19
CA LEU A 256 -11.58 -14.98 17.97
C LEU A 256 -10.94 -16.25 18.56
N SER A 257 -9.67 -16.49 18.26
CA SER A 257 -8.90 -17.60 18.80
C SER A 257 -7.64 -17.09 19.52
N LEU A 258 -7.28 -17.73 20.64
CA LEU A 258 -6.01 -17.52 21.31
C LEU A 258 -4.92 -18.30 20.55
N SER A 259 -3.84 -17.62 20.20
CA SER A 259 -2.68 -18.26 19.57
C SER A 259 -1.86 -19.01 20.64
N GLY A 260 -2.19 -20.29 20.84
CA GLY A 260 -1.31 -21.28 21.46
C GLY A 260 -1.40 -21.42 22.98
N CYS A 261 -1.85 -22.62 23.40
CA CYS A 261 -1.70 -23.30 24.69
C CYS A 261 -2.28 -22.67 25.97
N LEU A 262 -3.30 -23.36 26.50
CA LEU A 262 -3.56 -23.53 27.92
C LEU A 262 -2.25 -23.85 28.67
N SER A 263 -1.62 -22.82 29.22
CA SER A 263 -0.68 -22.93 30.33
C SER A 263 -1.34 -22.23 31.51
N THR A 264 -1.90 -23.04 32.41
CA THR A 264 -2.49 -22.60 33.69
C THR A 264 -1.38 -22.23 34.68
N SER A 265 -0.57 -21.24 34.34
CA SER A 265 0.40 -20.65 35.26
C SER A 265 0.30 -19.13 35.19
N PRO A 266 0.10 -18.43 36.32
CA PRO A 266 0.06 -16.97 36.32
C PRO A 266 1.43 -16.44 35.84
N PRO A 267 1.47 -15.32 35.10
CA PRO A 267 2.72 -14.74 34.66
C PRO A 267 3.52 -14.29 35.89
N ASN A 268 4.69 -14.90 36.09
CA ASN A 268 5.68 -14.41 37.04
C ASN A 268 6.08 -12.99 36.62
N PHE A 269 5.65 -12.02 37.42
CA PHE A 269 6.32 -10.72 37.47
C PHE A 269 7.75 -10.97 37.97
N TYR A 270 8.73 -10.34 37.31
CA TYR A 270 10.18 -10.42 37.48
C TYR A 270 10.91 -11.57 36.77
N ASN A 271 11.62 -11.21 35.68
CA ASN A 271 13.06 -11.42 35.62
C ASN A 271 13.74 -10.41 34.65
N PRO A 272 14.94 -9.89 34.96
CA PRO A 272 15.53 -8.75 34.28
C PRO A 272 16.27 -9.15 32.99
N ILE A 273 16.26 -8.19 32.06
CA ILE A 273 17.19 -7.92 30.95
C ILE A 273 18.33 -8.94 30.78
N ASN A 274 18.35 -9.61 29.63
CA ASN A 274 19.58 -10.14 29.04
C ASN A 274 19.89 -9.38 27.73
N PRO A 275 21.12 -8.86 27.55
CA PRO A 275 21.46 -7.99 26.43
C PRO A 275 21.64 -8.76 25.13
N ILE A 276 21.16 -8.19 24.03
CA ILE A 276 21.39 -8.66 22.66
C ILE A 276 22.88 -8.41 22.30
N PRO A 277 23.60 -9.38 21.70
CA PRO A 277 24.98 -9.16 21.29
C PRO A 277 25.06 -8.20 20.09
N LEU A 278 25.76 -7.08 20.27
CA LEU A 278 26.22 -6.19 19.22
C LEU A 278 27.21 -6.93 18.30
N LEU A 279 26.78 -7.24 17.08
CA LEU A 279 27.71 -7.56 15.99
C LEU A 279 28.34 -6.27 15.47
N SER A 280 29.45 -5.88 16.09
CA SER A 280 30.43 -4.98 15.50
C SER A 280 31.19 -5.72 14.40
N LYS A 281 31.22 -5.20 13.17
CA LYS A 281 32.44 -5.22 12.32
C LYS A 281 32.33 -4.29 11.10
N ASN A 282 33.30 -3.38 11.06
CA ASN A 282 33.95 -2.72 9.92
C ASN A 282 33.18 -1.62 9.17
N VAL A 283 33.16 -0.43 9.79
CA VAL A 283 33.20 0.85 9.07
C VAL A 283 34.66 1.17 8.75
N GLN A 284 35.04 1.10 7.46
CA GLN A 284 36.21 1.82 6.96
C GLN A 284 35.74 3.17 6.41
N ASN A 285 36.30 4.23 6.99
CA ASN A 285 36.14 5.62 6.57
C ASN A 285 36.60 5.81 5.12
N SER A 286 35.71 6.35 4.28
CA SER A 286 36.13 7.29 3.24
C SER A 286 35.13 8.44 3.20
N SER A 287 35.67 9.62 3.53
CA SER A 287 35.00 10.89 3.64
C SER A 287 34.71 11.48 2.27
N HIS A 288 33.42 11.64 1.91
CA HIS A 288 32.96 12.75 1.06
C HIS A 288 31.48 13.08 1.36
N LYS A 289 31.21 14.39 1.44
CA LYS A 289 29.94 15.03 1.80
C LYS A 289 28.77 14.53 0.92
N ALA A 290 27.74 13.96 1.53
CA ALA A 290 26.37 13.93 1.01
C ALA A 290 25.40 13.83 2.19
N GLY A 291 24.38 14.69 2.22
CA GLY A 291 23.39 14.71 3.31
C GLY A 291 22.65 13.38 3.43
N VAL A 292 22.67 12.81 4.63
CA VAL A 292 22.01 11.54 4.94
C VAL A 292 20.51 11.82 5.17
N PHE A 293 19.68 11.54 4.16
CA PHE A 293 18.23 11.46 4.31
C PHE A 293 17.84 10.04 4.73
N SER A 294 17.12 9.87 5.84
CA SER A 294 16.73 8.55 6.32
C SER A 294 15.42 8.08 5.64
N LYS A 295 15.53 7.20 4.64
CA LYS A 295 14.38 6.51 4.02
C LYS A 295 14.25 5.12 4.63
N VAL A 296 13.09 4.78 5.17
CA VAL A 296 12.78 3.41 5.60
C VAL A 296 12.00 2.71 4.49
N TRP A 297 12.53 1.59 4.00
CA TRP A 297 11.91 0.75 2.97
C TRP A 297 11.22 -0.47 3.62
N LEU A 298 9.95 -0.70 3.25
CA LEU A 298 9.17 -1.87 3.63
C LEU A 298 8.78 -2.63 2.36
N PRO A 299 9.56 -3.64 1.95
CA PRO A 299 9.23 -4.48 0.80
C PRO A 299 8.15 -5.51 1.17
N LEU A 300 7.16 -5.69 0.28
CA LEU A 300 6.23 -6.82 0.32
C LEU A 300 6.49 -7.69 -0.92
N ILE A 301 7.16 -8.81 -0.72
CA ILE A 301 7.33 -9.82 -1.76
C ILE A 301 6.11 -10.75 -1.66
N LEU A 302 5.34 -10.82 -2.76
CA LEU A 302 4.13 -11.65 -2.85
C LEU A 302 4.48 -13.07 -3.30
#